data_AF-A0AB32VLV5-F1
#
_entry.id   AF-A0AB32VLV5-F1
#
_cell.length_a   1.000
_cell.length_b   1.000
_cell.length_c   1.000
_cell.angle_alpha   90.00
_cell.angle_beta   90.00
_cell.angle_gamma   90.00
#
_symmetry.space_group_name_H-M   'P 1'
#
loop_
_entity.id
_entity.type
_entity.pdbx_description
1 polymer ?
#
loop_
_entity_poly.entity_id
_entity_poly.type
_entity_poly.pdbx_seq_one_letter_code
_entity_poly.pdbx_strand_id
1 'polypeptide(L)'
;MAAKYHVRSISLPSRSHPTTLRIEDELNRLKTWEASPLSTSESICAGLSGLEDLYQCMDDLLNLASTQQVLSQHQHEKCIDELLDGSVRLLDICSIARDYMFQLKERVHALQSALRRRKRDSSIENDIINYTCFRKEMKKQGKKLITELKQMDNKLGASPLLDQDHHFSAVIRVLREVNAMNTSIFQSLFSFLSALVSSKQTRWSLVSKLMHKGVISCEEKQENVNELESVDAALCRHTSDVEKMQTAHKRLVALESSIEGLENRLECVFRHLIKARTSLLNIVSQ
;
A
#
# COMPACT_ATOMS: atom_id res chain seq x y z
N MET A 1 31.72 -64.23 -13.71
CA MET A 1 31.50 -62.82 -14.13
C MET A 1 30.74 -62.11 -13.02
N ALA A 2 31.41 -61.25 -12.25
CA ALA A 2 30.78 -60.49 -11.18
C ALA A 2 30.08 -59.26 -11.77
N ALA A 3 28.76 -59.15 -11.59
CA ALA A 3 27.99 -58.00 -12.01
C ALA A 3 28.34 -56.79 -11.13
N LYS A 4 28.92 -55.75 -11.75
CA LYS A 4 29.11 -54.43 -11.12
C LYS A 4 27.72 -53.80 -10.94
N TYR A 5 27.24 -53.74 -9.71
CA TYR A 5 26.07 -52.92 -9.37
C TYR A 5 26.49 -51.45 -9.36
N HIS A 6 25.93 -50.67 -10.30
CA HIS A 6 26.00 -49.21 -10.23
C HIS A 6 25.07 -48.73 -9.12
N VAL A 7 25.65 -48.26 -8.00
CA VAL A 7 24.92 -47.48 -7.00
C VAL A 7 24.50 -46.18 -7.66
N ARG A 8 23.20 -46.04 -7.96
CA ARG A 8 22.62 -44.77 -8.40
C ARG A 8 22.41 -43.90 -7.16
N SER A 9 23.22 -42.85 -7.04
CA SER A 9 23.03 -41.81 -6.04
C SER A 9 21.64 -41.19 -6.20
N ILE A 10 20.81 -41.31 -5.19
CA ILE A 10 19.54 -40.58 -5.10
C ILE A 10 19.86 -39.15 -4.64
N SER A 11 20.01 -38.22 -5.57
CA SER A 11 20.05 -36.79 -5.22
C SER A 11 18.69 -36.42 -4.63
N LEU A 12 18.61 -36.28 -3.32
CA LEU A 12 17.47 -35.64 -2.67
C LEU A 12 17.34 -34.22 -3.27
N PRO A 13 16.10 -33.72 -3.47
CA PRO A 13 15.93 -32.34 -3.89
C PRO A 13 16.71 -31.43 -2.93
N SER A 14 17.53 -30.55 -3.48
CA SER A 14 18.26 -29.54 -2.72
C SER A 14 17.27 -28.82 -1.82
N ARG A 15 17.41 -28.96 -0.49
CA ARG A 15 16.57 -28.20 0.45
C ARG A 15 16.95 -26.73 0.31
N SER A 16 15.97 -25.88 -0.01
CA SER A 16 16.16 -24.44 -0.01
C SER A 16 16.64 -23.96 1.37
N HIS A 17 17.46 -22.91 1.39
CA HIS A 17 17.95 -22.34 2.63
C HIS A 17 16.78 -21.85 3.51
N PRO A 18 16.83 -21.96 4.86
CA PRO A 18 15.72 -21.51 5.72
C PRO A 18 15.31 -20.05 5.47
N THR A 19 16.28 -19.16 5.22
CA THR A 19 16.03 -17.75 4.88
C THR A 19 15.27 -17.57 3.57
N THR A 20 15.59 -18.37 2.54
CA THR A 20 14.90 -18.27 1.24
C THR A 20 13.47 -18.78 1.32
N LEU A 21 13.23 -19.83 2.12
CA LEU A 21 11.87 -20.31 2.38
C LEU A 21 11.03 -19.26 3.11
N ARG A 22 11.59 -18.63 4.14
CA ARG A 22 10.89 -17.62 4.93
C ARG A 22 10.42 -16.43 4.09
N ILE A 23 11.29 -15.90 3.22
CA ILE A 23 10.93 -14.77 2.35
C ILE A 23 9.90 -15.17 1.29
N GLU A 24 9.99 -16.39 0.74
CA GLU A 24 8.99 -16.92 -0.19
C GLU A 24 7.62 -17.10 0.47
N ASP A 25 7.56 -17.57 1.72
CA ASP A 25 6.33 -17.69 2.49
C ASP A 25 5.67 -16.33 2.75
N GLU A 26 6.45 -15.32 3.14
CA GLU A 26 5.93 -13.96 3.32
C GLU A 26 5.45 -13.31 2.02
N LEU A 27 6.17 -13.52 0.91
CA LEU A 27 5.72 -13.09 -0.42
C LEU A 27 4.41 -13.76 -0.81
N ASN A 28 4.27 -15.07 -0.58
CA ASN A 28 3.05 -15.80 -0.88
C ASN A 28 1.88 -15.31 -0.01
N ARG A 29 2.11 -15.06 1.28
CA ARG A 29 1.11 -14.45 2.17
C ARG A 29 0.64 -13.10 1.63
N LEU A 30 1.56 -12.23 1.22
CA LEU A 30 1.19 -10.94 0.65
C LEU A 30 0.53 -11.02 -0.73
N LYS A 31 0.85 -12.03 -1.56
CA LYS A 31 0.11 -12.31 -2.81
C LYS A 31 -1.34 -12.71 -2.53
N THR A 32 -1.60 -13.47 -1.46
CA THR A 32 -2.97 -13.79 -1.05
C THR A 32 -3.74 -12.56 -0.55
N TRP A 33 -3.03 -11.63 0.12
CA TRP A 33 -3.59 -10.33 0.50
C TRP A 33 -3.95 -9.50 -0.74
N GLU A 34 -3.05 -9.41 -1.72
CA GLU A 34 -3.25 -8.65 -2.96
C GLU A 34 -4.44 -9.17 -3.78
N ALA A 35 -4.68 -10.47 -3.79
CA ALA A 35 -5.81 -11.09 -4.48
C ALA A 35 -7.17 -10.78 -3.82
N SER A 36 -7.18 -10.20 -2.61
CA SER A 36 -8.42 -9.83 -1.92
C SER A 36 -9.07 -8.61 -2.59
N PRO A 37 -10.39 -8.65 -2.88
CA PRO A 37 -11.07 -7.55 -3.56
C PRO A 37 -11.28 -6.30 -2.69
N LEU A 38 -10.82 -6.32 -1.43
CA LEU A 38 -11.18 -5.32 -0.42
C LEU A 38 -10.01 -4.39 -0.08
N SER A 39 -10.12 -3.13 -0.50
CA SER A 39 -9.17 -2.05 -0.16
C SER A 39 -9.65 -1.22 1.04
N THR A 40 -9.99 -1.87 2.16
CA THR A 40 -10.31 -1.19 3.42
C THR A 40 -9.03 -0.72 4.13
N SER A 41 -9.16 0.23 5.07
CA SER A 41 -8.03 0.69 5.88
C SER A 41 -7.36 -0.46 6.64
N GLU A 42 -8.16 -1.38 7.21
CA GLU A 42 -7.69 -2.57 7.91
C GLU A 42 -6.88 -3.50 6.99
N SER A 43 -7.39 -3.75 5.78
CA SER A 43 -6.69 -4.54 4.76
C SER A 43 -5.35 -3.89 4.42
N ILE A 44 -5.30 -2.58 4.20
CA ILE A 44 -4.07 -1.86 3.90
C ILE A 44 -3.08 -1.90 5.09
N CYS A 45 -3.57 -1.74 6.31
CA CYS A 45 -2.76 -1.93 7.53
C CYS A 45 -2.16 -3.34 7.61
N ALA A 46 -2.92 -4.38 7.25
CA ALA A 46 -2.42 -5.75 7.19
C ALA A 46 -1.34 -5.91 6.12
N GLY A 47 -1.53 -5.32 4.93
CA GLY A 47 -0.53 -5.29 3.87
C GLY A 47 0.76 -4.60 4.31
N LEU A 48 0.67 -3.40 4.90
CA LEU A 48 1.83 -2.67 5.42
C LEU A 48 2.55 -3.43 6.56
N SER A 49 1.79 -4.13 7.43
CA SER A 49 2.38 -4.99 8.46
C SER A 49 3.11 -6.19 7.83
N GLY A 50 2.55 -6.77 6.76
CA GLY A 50 3.24 -7.82 6.04
C GLY A 50 4.50 -7.35 5.31
N LEU A 51 4.56 -6.08 4.87
CA LEU A 51 5.81 -5.51 4.36
C LEU A 51 6.89 -5.44 5.43
N GLU A 52 6.55 -5.08 6.66
CA GLU A 52 7.49 -5.09 7.78
C GLU A 52 8.10 -6.50 7.97
N ASP A 53 7.27 -7.53 8.02
CA ASP A 53 7.72 -8.93 8.11
C ASP A 53 8.60 -9.33 6.91
N LEU A 54 8.20 -8.91 5.70
CA LEU A 54 8.94 -9.16 4.47
C LEU A 54 10.32 -8.48 4.48
N TYR A 55 10.40 -7.24 4.94
CA TYR A 55 11.65 -6.51 5.07
C TYR A 55 12.58 -7.13 6.10
N GLN A 56 12.05 -7.69 7.19
CA GLN A 56 12.86 -8.44 8.15
C GLN A 56 13.45 -9.71 7.51
N CYS A 57 12.67 -10.42 6.68
CA CYS A 57 13.18 -11.57 5.94
C CYS A 57 14.23 -11.18 4.89
N MET A 58 14.04 -10.03 4.24
CA MET A 58 14.98 -9.50 3.26
C MET A 58 16.29 -9.06 3.91
N ASP A 59 16.24 -8.48 5.11
CA ASP A 59 17.43 -8.15 5.89
C ASP A 59 18.25 -9.40 6.19
N ASP A 60 17.60 -10.48 6.62
CA ASP A 60 18.27 -11.78 6.85
C ASP A 60 18.92 -12.31 5.56
N LEU A 61 18.25 -12.18 4.41
CA LEU A 61 18.76 -12.60 3.09
C LEU A 61 20.00 -11.78 2.69
N LEU A 62 19.96 -10.46 2.86
CA LEU A 62 21.05 -9.54 2.51
C LEU A 62 22.26 -9.69 3.44
N ASN A 63 22.06 -10.19 4.66
CA ASN A 63 23.13 -10.48 5.61
C ASN A 63 23.85 -11.82 5.36
N LEU A 64 23.37 -12.67 4.44
CA LEU A 64 24.09 -13.90 4.08
C LEU A 64 25.35 -13.59 3.27
N ALA A 65 26.48 -14.18 3.66
CA ALA A 65 27.76 -14.00 2.96
C ALA A 65 27.68 -14.36 1.47
N SER A 66 26.92 -15.41 1.11
CA SER A 66 26.71 -15.80 -0.30
C SER A 66 25.92 -14.75 -1.07
N THR A 67 24.95 -14.09 -0.44
CA THR A 67 24.18 -12.99 -1.04
C THR A 67 25.07 -11.77 -1.23
N GLN A 68 25.85 -11.41 -0.22
CA GLN A 68 26.77 -10.27 -0.31
C GLN A 68 27.82 -10.48 -1.40
N GLN A 69 28.42 -11.67 -1.45
CA GLN A 69 29.43 -12.02 -2.46
C GLN A 69 28.88 -11.99 -3.90
N VAL A 70 27.61 -12.35 -4.10
CA VAL A 70 27.02 -12.34 -5.45
C VAL A 70 26.58 -10.94 -5.86
N LEU A 71 26.15 -10.12 -4.91
CA LEU A 71 25.70 -8.74 -5.17
C LEU A 71 26.87 -7.75 -5.31
N SER A 72 28.03 -7.99 -4.69
CA SER A 72 29.22 -7.14 -4.84
C SER A 72 29.93 -7.32 -6.18
N GLN A 73 29.56 -8.31 -6.99
CA GLN A 73 30.16 -8.52 -8.30
C GLN A 73 29.73 -7.42 -9.29
N HIS A 74 30.67 -6.58 -9.72
CA HIS A 74 30.43 -5.46 -10.64
C HIS A 74 29.85 -5.83 -12.02
N GLN A 75 29.77 -7.11 -12.37
CA GLN A 75 29.19 -7.57 -13.64
C GLN A 75 27.69 -7.32 -13.75
N HIS A 76 27.03 -6.90 -12.67
CA HIS A 76 25.57 -6.76 -12.59
C HIS A 76 25.09 -5.37 -12.17
N GLU A 77 25.96 -4.37 -12.26
CA GLU A 77 25.72 -2.96 -11.85
C GLU A 77 24.36 -2.43 -12.34
N LYS A 78 24.07 -2.57 -13.64
CA LYS A 78 22.80 -2.08 -14.23
C LYS A 78 21.54 -2.64 -13.53
N CYS A 79 21.51 -3.92 -13.19
CA CYS A 79 20.33 -4.51 -12.56
C CYS A 79 20.19 -4.04 -11.10
N ILE A 80 21.31 -3.81 -10.43
CA ILE A 80 21.31 -3.31 -9.06
C ILE A 80 20.95 -1.82 -9.04
N ASP A 81 21.42 -1.04 -10.01
CA ASP A 81 21.02 0.35 -10.21
C ASP A 81 19.51 0.48 -10.42
N GLU A 82 18.91 -0.39 -11.24
CA GLU A 82 17.45 -0.43 -11.44
C GLU A 82 16.71 -0.70 -10.12
N LEU A 83 17.21 -1.60 -9.27
CA LEU A 83 16.63 -1.87 -7.94
C LEU A 83 16.81 -0.67 -6.99
N LEU A 84 17.98 -0.05 -6.99
CA LEU A 84 18.27 1.14 -6.19
C LEU A 84 17.39 2.31 -6.63
N ASP A 85 17.22 2.55 -7.93
CA ASP A 85 16.30 3.55 -8.47
C ASP A 85 14.86 3.29 -8.05
N GLY A 86 14.43 2.02 -8.09
CA GLY A 86 13.13 1.60 -7.57
C GLY A 86 12.97 1.94 -6.08
N SER A 87 13.98 1.65 -5.26
CA SER A 87 13.94 1.93 -3.82
C SER A 87 13.87 3.43 -3.49
N VAL A 88 14.53 4.31 -4.27
CA VAL A 88 14.38 5.78 -4.10
C VAL A 88 12.95 6.20 -4.36
N ARG A 89 12.38 5.73 -5.48
CA ARG A 89 11.00 6.08 -5.85
C ARG A 89 10.01 5.62 -4.78
N LEU A 90 10.20 4.42 -4.23
CA LEU A 90 9.38 3.92 -3.13
C LEU A 90 9.53 4.77 -1.85
N LEU A 91 10.73 5.23 -1.52
CA LEU A 91 10.96 6.16 -0.40
C LEU A 91 10.26 7.50 -0.61
N ASP A 92 10.34 8.08 -1.80
CA ASP A 92 9.66 9.34 -2.13
C ASP A 92 8.14 9.18 -2.00
N ILE A 93 7.59 8.10 -2.54
CA ILE A 93 6.16 7.80 -2.49
C ILE A 93 5.69 7.54 -1.04
N CYS A 94 6.47 6.81 -0.26
CA CYS A 94 6.20 6.57 1.16
C CYS A 94 6.24 7.88 1.97
N SER A 95 7.18 8.79 1.66
CA SER A 95 7.26 10.12 2.28
C SER A 95 6.01 10.94 1.98
N ILE A 96 5.58 10.98 0.72
CA ILE A 96 4.35 11.67 0.31
C ILE A 96 3.12 11.08 1.00
N ALA A 97 3.04 9.75 1.14
CA ALA A 97 1.95 9.09 1.86
C ALA A 97 1.91 9.50 3.34
N ARG A 98 3.06 9.54 4.02
CA ARG A 98 3.19 9.99 5.42
C ARG A 98 2.75 11.44 5.57
N ASP A 99 3.20 12.33 4.70
CA ASP A 99 2.81 13.74 4.72
C ASP A 99 1.30 13.91 4.52
N TYR A 100 0.68 13.12 3.63
CA TYR A 100 -0.77 13.13 3.45
C TYR A 100 -1.52 12.61 4.68
N MET A 101 -1.02 11.57 5.35
CA MET A 101 -1.62 11.05 6.58
C MET A 101 -1.57 12.08 7.70
N PHE A 102 -0.40 12.69 7.91
CA PHE A 102 -0.22 13.74 8.89
C PHE A 102 -1.18 14.92 8.65
N GLN A 103 -1.20 15.43 7.44
CA GLN A 103 -2.07 16.53 7.04
C GLN A 103 -3.57 16.18 7.09
N LEU A 104 -3.94 14.92 6.84
CA LEU A 104 -5.32 14.46 6.98
C LEU A 104 -5.74 14.44 8.44
N LYS A 105 -4.87 13.91 9.31
CA LYS A 105 -5.07 13.86 10.76
C LYS A 105 -5.34 15.25 11.34
N GLU A 106 -4.53 16.24 11.00
CA GLU A 106 -4.72 17.63 11.46
C GLU A 106 -6.10 18.18 11.09
N ARG A 107 -6.55 17.95 9.85
CA ARG A 107 -7.86 18.44 9.38
C ARG A 107 -9.03 17.67 10.01
N VAL A 108 -8.87 16.36 10.24
CA VAL A 108 -9.84 15.55 10.98
C VAL A 108 -9.97 16.04 12.43
N HIS A 109 -8.87 16.31 13.12
CA HIS A 109 -8.89 16.88 14.47
C HIS A 109 -9.53 18.28 14.50
N ALA A 110 -9.21 19.14 13.53
CA ALA A 110 -9.84 20.46 13.41
C ALA A 110 -11.36 20.35 13.28
N LEU A 111 -11.85 19.49 12.39
CA LEU A 111 -13.27 19.21 12.21
C LEU A 111 -13.93 18.67 13.48
N GLN A 112 -13.32 17.66 14.11
CA GLN A 112 -13.85 17.12 15.37
C GLN A 112 -13.93 18.19 16.45
N SER A 113 -12.91 19.03 16.57
CA SER A 113 -12.90 20.10 17.55
C SER A 113 -13.94 21.16 17.25
N ALA A 114 -14.15 21.50 15.98
CA ALA A 114 -15.18 22.46 15.56
C ALA A 114 -16.58 21.94 15.87
N LEU A 115 -16.86 20.66 15.58
CA LEU A 115 -18.12 19.99 15.89
C LEU A 115 -18.41 19.94 17.41
N ARG A 116 -17.39 19.68 18.24
CA ARG A 116 -17.54 19.64 19.71
C ARG A 116 -17.88 21.00 20.31
N ARG A 117 -17.33 22.10 19.77
CA ARG A 117 -17.48 23.44 20.36
C ARG A 117 -18.84 24.11 20.11
N ARG A 118 -19.74 23.52 19.30
CA ARG A 118 -21.05 24.12 18.89
C ARG A 118 -20.95 25.63 18.56
N LYS A 119 -19.84 26.06 17.96
CA LYS A 119 -19.58 27.49 17.70
C LYS A 119 -20.29 27.90 16.40
N ARG A 120 -20.91 29.08 16.41
CA ARG A 120 -21.63 29.74 15.30
C ARG A 120 -21.08 29.37 13.92
N ASP A 121 -21.98 29.04 13.01
CA ASP A 121 -21.80 28.19 11.81
C ASP A 121 -20.57 28.46 10.92
N SER A 122 -20.06 29.69 10.87
CA SER A 122 -18.98 30.09 9.95
C SER A 122 -17.62 29.43 10.21
N SER A 123 -17.30 29.06 11.46
CA SER A 123 -16.03 28.37 11.77
C SER A 123 -16.02 26.93 11.27
N ILE A 124 -17.12 26.20 11.48
CA ILE A 124 -17.24 24.80 11.06
C ILE A 124 -17.29 24.72 9.54
N GLU A 125 -18.00 25.65 8.89
CA GLU A 125 -18.05 25.74 7.43
C GLU A 125 -16.65 25.91 6.82
N ASN A 126 -15.81 26.78 7.38
CA ASN A 126 -14.43 26.95 6.93
C ASN A 126 -13.59 25.68 7.10
N ASP A 127 -13.71 24.97 8.22
CA ASP A 127 -13.01 23.71 8.46
C ASP A 127 -13.48 22.60 7.48
N ILE A 128 -14.77 22.54 7.15
CA ILE A 128 -15.33 21.64 6.13
C ILE A 128 -14.78 21.97 4.74
N ILE A 129 -14.71 23.26 4.38
CA ILE A 129 -14.12 23.71 3.12
C ILE A 129 -12.65 23.31 3.05
N ASN A 130 -11.87 23.56 4.11
CA ASN A 130 -10.45 23.21 4.18
C ASN A 130 -10.21 21.70 4.02
N TYR A 131 -10.98 20.87 4.73
CA TYR A 131 -10.94 19.41 4.58
C TYR A 131 -11.31 18.98 3.15
N THR A 132 -12.39 19.52 2.60
CA THR A 132 -12.89 19.14 1.27
C THR A 132 -11.91 19.53 0.16
N CYS A 133 -11.31 20.72 0.24
CA CYS A 133 -10.28 21.17 -0.69
C CYS A 133 -9.05 20.25 -0.63
N PHE A 134 -8.60 19.90 0.57
CA PHE A 134 -7.49 18.98 0.73
C PHE A 134 -7.77 17.57 0.19
N ARG A 135 -8.97 17.02 0.45
CA ARG A 135 -9.37 15.72 -0.10
C ARG A 135 -9.40 15.71 -1.63
N LYS A 136 -9.83 16.82 -2.26
CA LYS A 136 -9.76 16.96 -3.73
C LYS A 136 -8.32 16.95 -4.25
N GLU A 137 -7.41 17.66 -3.57
CA GLU A 137 -5.99 17.67 -3.95
C GLU A 137 -5.35 16.30 -3.73
N MET A 138 -5.56 15.68 -2.57
CA MET A 138 -5.10 14.32 -2.27
C MET A 138 -5.57 13.32 -3.32
N LYS A 139 -6.83 13.38 -3.75
CA LYS A 139 -7.34 12.53 -4.83
C LYS A 139 -6.64 12.75 -6.17
N LYS A 140 -6.39 14.00 -6.52
CA LYS A 140 -5.71 14.35 -7.78
C LYS A 140 -4.29 13.76 -7.76
N GLN A 141 -3.57 13.95 -6.66
CA GLN A 141 -2.20 13.49 -6.50
C GLN A 141 -2.12 11.98 -6.34
N GLY A 142 -3.02 11.36 -5.57
CA GLY A 142 -3.08 9.91 -5.42
C GLY A 142 -3.26 9.20 -6.77
N LYS A 143 -4.11 9.71 -7.66
CA LYS A 143 -4.23 9.20 -9.04
C LYS A 143 -2.93 9.31 -9.85
N LYS A 144 -2.20 10.42 -9.67
CA LYS A 144 -0.90 10.62 -10.31
C LYS A 144 0.12 9.58 -9.79
N LEU A 145 0.20 9.42 -8.47
CA LEU A 145 1.09 8.47 -7.81
C LEU A 145 0.78 7.01 -8.20
N ILE A 146 -0.49 6.63 -8.30
CA ILE A 146 -0.89 5.32 -8.82
C ILE A 146 -0.37 5.11 -10.25
N THR A 147 -0.40 6.14 -11.08
CA THR A 147 0.11 6.06 -12.45
C THR A 147 1.63 5.94 -12.48
N GLU A 148 2.34 6.69 -11.63
CA GLU A 148 3.80 6.60 -11.46
C GLU A 148 4.23 5.22 -10.97
N LEU A 149 3.52 4.65 -10.00
CA LEU A 149 3.71 3.29 -9.49
C LEU A 149 3.56 2.24 -10.59
N LYS A 150 2.51 2.34 -11.43
CA LYS A 150 2.33 1.43 -12.58
C LYS A 150 3.44 1.54 -13.61
N GLN A 151 3.94 2.75 -13.85
CA GLN A 151 5.08 2.95 -14.77
C GLN A 151 6.37 2.36 -14.21
N MET A 152 6.54 2.38 -12.89
CA MET A 152 7.70 1.80 -12.21
C MET A 152 7.71 0.26 -12.34
N ASP A 153 6.58 -0.41 -12.12
CA ASP A 153 6.47 -1.87 -12.26
C ASP A 153 6.83 -2.35 -13.67
N ASN A 154 6.32 -1.64 -14.69
CA ASN A 154 6.62 -1.97 -16.09
C ASN A 154 8.11 -1.86 -16.44
N LYS A 155 8.88 -1.02 -15.72
CA LYS A 155 10.32 -0.84 -15.95
C LYS A 155 11.14 -1.89 -15.20
N LEU A 156 10.82 -2.16 -13.94
CA LEU A 156 11.51 -3.14 -13.09
C LEU A 156 11.40 -4.58 -13.64
N GLY A 157 10.31 -4.91 -14.34
CA GLY A 157 10.10 -6.22 -14.97
C GLY A 157 10.72 -6.40 -16.36
N ALA A 158 11.20 -5.34 -17.01
CA ALA A 158 11.57 -5.38 -18.43
C ALA A 158 12.99 -5.90 -18.71
N SER A 159 13.88 -5.88 -17.70
CA SER A 159 15.29 -6.24 -17.85
C SER A 159 15.49 -7.77 -17.75
N PRO A 160 15.87 -8.47 -18.85
CA PRO A 160 16.05 -9.92 -18.85
C PRO A 160 17.29 -10.34 -18.06
N LEU A 161 17.17 -11.33 -17.18
CA LEU A 161 18.28 -11.96 -16.45
C LEU A 161 18.98 -13.05 -17.28
N LEU A 162 19.28 -12.78 -18.55
CA LEU A 162 19.92 -13.77 -19.42
C LEU A 162 21.42 -13.92 -19.06
N ASP A 163 21.87 -15.18 -18.95
CA ASP A 163 23.28 -15.58 -18.79
C ASP A 163 23.95 -15.22 -17.43
N GLN A 164 23.18 -15.13 -16.35
CA GLN A 164 23.69 -14.82 -15.00
C GLN A 164 23.76 -16.03 -14.08
N ASP A 165 24.61 -15.92 -13.04
CA ASP A 165 24.71 -16.88 -11.94
C ASP A 165 23.31 -17.20 -11.36
N HIS A 166 23.04 -18.49 -11.13
CA HIS A 166 21.74 -18.95 -10.67
C HIS A 166 21.36 -18.38 -9.28
N HIS A 167 22.34 -18.17 -8.40
CA HIS A 167 22.13 -17.57 -7.09
C HIS A 167 21.88 -16.06 -7.21
N PHE A 168 22.64 -15.35 -8.06
CA PHE A 168 22.37 -13.95 -8.38
C PHE A 168 20.93 -13.75 -8.86
N SER A 169 20.52 -14.57 -9.82
CA SER A 169 19.20 -14.48 -10.43
C SER A 169 18.07 -14.71 -9.42
N ALA A 170 18.25 -15.67 -8.51
CA ALA A 170 17.31 -15.91 -7.43
C ALA A 170 17.19 -14.72 -6.47
N VAL A 171 18.33 -14.13 -6.05
CA VAL A 171 18.35 -12.95 -5.16
C VAL A 171 17.66 -11.76 -5.82
N ILE A 172 18.03 -11.44 -7.07
CA ILE A 172 17.42 -10.33 -7.80
C ILE A 172 15.92 -10.51 -7.99
N ARG A 173 15.47 -11.73 -8.31
CA ARG A 173 14.03 -12.04 -8.43
C ARG A 173 13.31 -11.70 -7.13
N VAL A 174 13.83 -12.13 -5.98
CA VAL A 174 13.24 -11.84 -4.67
C VAL A 174 13.20 -10.34 -4.40
N LEU A 175 14.30 -9.60 -4.65
CA LEU A 175 14.33 -8.14 -4.47
C LEU A 175 13.32 -7.41 -5.37
N ARG A 176 13.14 -7.88 -6.62
CA ARG A 176 12.11 -7.36 -7.54
C ARG A 176 10.70 -7.65 -7.02
N GLU A 177 10.46 -8.85 -6.47
CA GLU A 177 9.16 -9.19 -5.86
C GLU A 177 8.86 -8.33 -4.63
N VAL A 178 9.85 -8.03 -3.78
CA VAL A 178 9.68 -7.11 -2.65
C VAL A 178 9.29 -5.71 -3.14
N ASN A 179 9.96 -5.20 -4.19
CA ASN A 179 9.61 -3.90 -4.78
C ASN A 179 8.19 -3.91 -5.36
N ALA A 180 7.80 -4.97 -6.08
CA ALA A 180 6.45 -5.11 -6.62
C ALA A 180 5.38 -5.13 -5.51
N MET A 181 5.66 -5.78 -4.38
CA MET A 181 4.74 -5.84 -3.26
C MET A 181 4.56 -4.47 -2.59
N ASN A 182 5.64 -3.71 -2.45
CA ASN A 182 5.57 -2.31 -2.03
C ASN A 182 4.69 -1.50 -2.98
N THR A 183 4.89 -1.66 -4.30
CA THR A 183 4.08 -0.97 -5.29
C THR A 183 2.59 -1.28 -5.11
N SER A 184 2.21 -2.55 -5.02
CA SER A 184 0.82 -2.98 -4.90
C SER A 184 0.14 -2.39 -3.65
N ILE A 185 0.85 -2.39 -2.52
CA ILE A 185 0.36 -1.84 -1.26
C ILE A 185 0.21 -0.33 -1.34
N PHE A 186 1.19 0.39 -1.91
CA PHE A 186 1.05 1.83 -2.11
C PHE A 186 -0.06 2.17 -3.11
N GLN A 187 -0.26 1.39 -4.17
CA GLN A 187 -1.38 1.58 -5.09
C GLN A 187 -2.73 1.42 -4.37
N SER A 188 -2.85 0.42 -3.50
CA SER A 188 -4.04 0.21 -2.66
C SER A 188 -4.27 1.35 -1.68
N LEU A 189 -3.21 1.83 -1.02
CA LEU A 189 -3.26 2.98 -0.14
C LEU A 189 -3.72 4.23 -0.88
N PHE A 190 -3.09 4.61 -1.99
CA PHE A 190 -3.49 5.80 -2.74
C PHE A 190 -4.87 5.66 -3.37
N SER A 191 -5.33 4.44 -3.67
CA SER A 191 -6.70 4.19 -4.11
C SER A 191 -7.70 4.49 -3.01
N PHE A 192 -7.44 4.03 -1.78
CA PHE A 192 -8.19 4.38 -0.58
C PHE A 192 -8.21 5.90 -0.34
N LEU A 193 -7.05 6.57 -0.43
CA LEU A 193 -6.93 8.02 -0.24
C LEU A 193 -7.62 8.85 -1.33
N SER A 194 -7.70 8.30 -2.54
CA SER A 194 -8.32 8.95 -3.70
C SER A 194 -9.80 8.67 -3.83
N ALA A 195 -10.35 7.79 -2.98
CA ALA A 195 -11.76 7.50 -2.93
C ALA A 195 -12.52 8.76 -2.53
N LEU A 196 -13.61 9.05 -3.22
CA LEU A 196 -14.43 10.25 -3.01
C LEU A 196 -15.81 9.91 -3.57
N VAL A 197 -16.84 10.19 -2.77
CA VAL A 197 -18.23 10.09 -3.23
C VAL A 197 -18.40 10.96 -4.47
N SER A 198 -18.84 10.35 -5.58
CA SER A 198 -19.29 11.11 -6.73
C SER A 198 -20.55 11.87 -6.30
N SER A 199 -20.45 13.18 -6.10
CA SER A 199 -21.63 14.07 -6.00
C SER A 199 -22.49 14.04 -7.27
N LYS A 200 -21.99 13.42 -8.33
CA LYS A 200 -22.75 13.00 -9.51
C LYS A 200 -23.37 11.61 -9.27
N GLN A 201 -24.43 11.55 -8.47
CA GLN A 201 -25.57 10.77 -8.94
C GLN A 201 -26.01 11.48 -10.23
N THR A 202 -25.48 11.02 -11.35
CA THR A 202 -25.86 11.46 -12.70
C THR A 202 -27.38 11.42 -12.74
N ARG A 203 -28.02 12.51 -13.19
CA ARG A 203 -29.49 12.65 -13.27
C ARG A 203 -30.20 11.45 -13.92
N TRP A 204 -29.47 10.59 -14.65
CA TRP A 204 -29.95 9.30 -15.17
C TRP A 204 -30.17 8.17 -14.15
N SER A 205 -29.47 8.15 -13.02
CA SER A 205 -29.67 7.12 -11.96
C SER A 205 -30.99 7.28 -11.19
N LEU A 206 -31.63 8.46 -11.30
CA LEU A 206 -32.96 8.73 -10.75
C LEU A 206 -34.08 8.40 -11.74
N VAL A 207 -33.81 8.40 -13.06
CA VAL A 207 -34.79 8.03 -14.08
C VAL A 207 -34.96 6.51 -14.16
N SER A 208 -33.91 5.73 -13.89
CA SER A 208 -34.00 4.26 -13.79
C SER A 208 -34.81 3.78 -12.58
N LYS A 209 -34.97 4.60 -11.53
CA LYS A 209 -35.77 4.26 -10.34
C LYS A 209 -37.25 4.65 -10.45
N LEU A 210 -37.64 5.47 -11.42
CA LEU A 210 -39.04 5.88 -11.60
C LEU A 210 -39.88 4.83 -12.35
N MET A 211 -39.24 3.87 -13.03
CA MET A 211 -39.94 2.84 -13.82
C MET A 211 -40.22 1.53 -13.07
N HIS A 212 -39.69 1.36 -11.86
CA HIS A 212 -39.98 0.19 -11.01
C HIS A 212 -40.74 0.61 -9.75
N LYS A 213 -41.98 1.07 -9.93
CA LYS A 213 -42.96 1.21 -8.86
C LYS A 213 -43.54 -0.17 -8.54
N GLY A 214 -42.93 -0.86 -7.59
CA GLY A 214 -43.42 -2.14 -7.09
C GLY A 214 -42.55 -2.65 -5.96
N VAL A 215 -42.94 -2.30 -4.73
CA VAL A 215 -42.68 -2.99 -3.46
C VAL A 215 -41.52 -3.99 -3.50
N ILE A 216 -40.29 -3.51 -3.32
CA ILE A 216 -39.20 -4.30 -2.76
C ILE A 216 -38.48 -3.38 -1.78
N SER A 217 -38.53 -3.73 -0.50
CA SER A 217 -37.64 -3.21 0.54
C SER A 217 -36.21 -3.40 0.02
N CYS A 218 -35.62 -2.33 -0.50
CA CYS A 218 -34.25 -2.36 -0.97
C CYS A 218 -33.39 -2.36 0.29
N GLU A 219 -33.00 -3.55 0.75
CA GLU A 219 -31.77 -3.69 1.53
C GLU A 219 -30.69 -2.99 0.71
N GLU A 220 -30.27 -1.82 1.17
CA GLU A 220 -29.04 -1.19 0.71
C GLU A 220 -27.96 -2.26 0.88
N LYS A 221 -27.60 -2.92 -0.23
CA LYS A 221 -26.32 -3.59 -0.33
C LYS A 221 -25.33 -2.52 0.07
N GLN A 222 -24.77 -2.68 1.27
CA GLN A 222 -23.69 -1.89 1.82
C GLN A 222 -22.57 -1.96 0.78
N GLU A 223 -22.54 -1.02 -0.17
CA GLU A 223 -21.33 -0.72 -0.91
C GLU A 223 -20.26 -0.51 0.17
N ASN A 224 -19.11 -1.15 0.02
CA ASN A 224 -17.98 -1.03 0.94
C ASN A 224 -17.44 0.40 0.86
N VAL A 225 -18.17 1.35 1.45
CA VAL A 225 -17.81 2.75 1.52
C VAL A 225 -16.67 2.85 2.53
N ASN A 226 -15.47 3.19 2.06
CA ASN A 226 -14.34 3.42 2.95
C ASN A 226 -14.62 4.62 3.89
N GLU A 227 -13.88 4.67 4.98
CA GLU A 227 -14.05 5.63 6.07
C GLU A 227 -13.94 7.09 5.57
N LEU A 228 -13.06 7.33 4.61
CA LEU A 228 -12.87 8.60 3.92
C LEU A 228 -14.15 9.07 3.20
N GLU A 229 -14.74 8.19 2.37
CA GLU A 229 -15.98 8.46 1.65
C GLU A 229 -17.19 8.58 2.58
N SER A 230 -17.18 7.82 3.67
CA SER A 230 -18.19 7.92 4.72
C SER A 230 -18.19 9.31 5.36
N VAL A 231 -17.01 9.85 5.69
CA VAL A 231 -16.88 11.23 6.18
C VAL A 231 -17.31 12.24 5.11
N ASP A 232 -16.87 12.07 3.86
CA ASP A 232 -17.25 12.98 2.76
C ASP A 232 -18.76 13.07 2.57
N ALA A 233 -19.45 11.92 2.57
CA ALA A 233 -20.89 11.85 2.47
C ALA A 233 -21.61 12.55 3.63
N ALA A 234 -21.05 12.45 4.84
CA ALA A 234 -21.63 13.07 6.03
C ALA A 234 -21.46 14.60 6.02
N LEU A 235 -20.32 15.10 5.51
CA LEU A 235 -20.03 16.53 5.43
C LEU A 235 -20.73 17.22 4.25
N CYS A 236 -21.06 16.51 3.16
CA CYS A 236 -21.79 17.08 2.01
C CYS A 236 -23.26 17.43 2.31
N ARG A 237 -23.86 16.90 3.39
CA ARG A 237 -25.23 17.23 3.79
C ARG A 237 -25.16 18.41 4.75
N HIS A 238 -25.68 19.58 4.35
CA HIS A 238 -25.71 20.78 5.20
C HIS A 238 -26.07 20.44 6.65
N THR A 239 -25.17 20.79 7.57
CA THR A 239 -25.05 20.26 8.95
C THR A 239 -26.02 20.92 9.95
N SER A 240 -27.20 21.36 9.53
CA SER A 240 -28.15 22.06 10.41
C SER A 240 -28.92 21.15 11.38
N ASP A 241 -28.73 19.84 11.29
CA ASP A 241 -29.43 18.82 12.09
C ASP A 241 -28.47 18.17 13.09
N VAL A 242 -28.86 18.17 14.38
CA VAL A 242 -28.08 17.64 15.50
C VAL A 242 -27.75 16.16 15.29
N GLU A 243 -28.67 15.38 14.74
CA GLU A 243 -28.44 13.95 14.46
C GLU A 243 -27.40 13.74 13.36
N LYS A 244 -27.39 14.61 12.35
CA LYS A 244 -26.39 14.59 11.26
C LYS A 244 -25.01 14.98 11.76
N MET A 245 -24.92 15.97 12.64
CA MET A 245 -23.65 16.35 13.28
C MET A 245 -23.07 15.23 14.13
N GLN A 246 -23.91 14.54 14.91
CA GLN A 246 -23.47 13.40 15.72
C GLN A 246 -23.00 12.23 14.84
N THR A 247 -23.67 12.00 13.71
CA THR A 247 -23.26 11.00 12.72
C THR A 247 -21.92 11.35 12.08
N ALA A 248 -21.72 12.61 11.67
CA ALA A 248 -20.44 13.08 11.13
C ALA A 248 -19.31 12.94 12.15
N HIS A 249 -19.57 13.26 13.42
CA HIS A 249 -18.59 13.10 14.50
C HIS A 249 -18.17 11.64 14.67
N LYS A 250 -19.12 10.68 14.72
CA LYS A 250 -18.80 9.25 14.82
C LYS A 250 -17.93 8.76 13.66
N ARG A 251 -18.22 9.21 12.43
CA ARG A 251 -17.45 8.86 11.23
C ARG A 251 -16.04 9.44 11.27
N LEU A 252 -15.88 10.67 11.75
CA LEU A 252 -14.58 11.30 11.95
C LEU A 252 -13.74 10.56 13.00
N VAL A 253 -14.35 10.05 14.07
CA VAL A 253 -13.64 9.23 15.08
C VAL A 253 -13.17 7.90 14.49
N ALA A 254 -14.03 7.22 13.71
CA ALA A 254 -13.62 6.00 13.02
C ALA A 254 -12.46 6.26 12.06
N LEU A 255 -12.53 7.35 11.28
CA LEU A 255 -11.47 7.73 10.36
C LEU A 255 -10.16 8.06 11.08
N GLU A 256 -10.21 8.74 12.21
CA GLU A 256 -9.02 9.05 13.03
C GLU A 256 -8.28 7.77 13.44
N SER A 257 -9.00 6.74 13.89
CA SER A 257 -8.41 5.44 14.23
C SER A 257 -7.76 4.76 13.01
N SER A 258 -8.39 4.83 11.85
CA SER A 258 -7.81 4.31 10.59
C SER A 258 -6.54 5.07 10.20
N ILE A 259 -6.53 6.41 10.34
CA ILE A 259 -5.36 7.25 10.04
C ILE A 259 -4.19 6.90 10.96
N GLU A 260 -4.44 6.77 12.27
CA GLU A 260 -3.40 6.42 13.24
C GLU A 260 -2.77 5.05 12.96
N GLY A 261 -3.59 4.05 12.61
CA GLY A 261 -3.10 2.73 12.19
C GLY A 261 -2.19 2.82 10.95
N LEU A 262 -2.64 3.53 9.93
CA LEU A 262 -1.89 3.70 8.67
C LEU A 262 -0.60 4.50 8.87
N GLU A 263 -0.65 5.61 9.61
CA GLU A 263 0.49 6.49 9.90
C GLU A 263 1.61 5.72 10.60
N ASN A 264 1.27 4.95 11.64
CA ASN A 264 2.24 4.14 12.38
C ASN A 264 2.90 3.06 11.51
N ARG A 265 2.13 2.39 10.65
CA ARG A 265 2.66 1.36 9.75
C ARG A 265 3.50 1.95 8.61
N LEU A 266 3.11 3.10 8.08
CA LEU A 266 3.90 3.83 7.07
C LEU A 266 5.25 4.28 7.63
N GLU A 267 5.28 4.76 8.88
CA GLU A 267 6.54 5.10 9.56
C GLU A 267 7.46 3.88 9.68
N CYS A 268 6.90 2.73 10.01
CA CYS A 268 7.65 1.48 10.09
C CYS A 268 8.23 1.06 8.73
N VAL A 269 7.39 1.04 7.68
CA VAL A 269 7.81 0.70 6.31
C VAL A 269 8.88 1.68 5.80
N PHE A 270 8.73 2.97 6.08
CA PHE A 270 9.72 4.00 5.70
C PHE A 270 11.11 3.70 6.27
N ARG A 271 11.19 3.32 7.55
CA ARG A 271 12.46 2.95 8.20
C ARG A 271 13.07 1.70 7.58
N HIS A 272 12.25 0.70 7.28
CA HIS A 272 12.70 -0.53 6.63
C HIS A 272 13.19 -0.30 5.20
N LEU A 273 12.52 0.56 4.43
CA LEU A 273 12.97 0.99 3.10
C LEU A 273 14.36 1.65 3.15
N ILE A 274 14.59 2.56 4.12
CA ILE A 274 15.91 3.18 4.31
C ILE A 274 16.95 2.11 4.64
N LYS A 275 16.68 1.25 5.64
CA LYS A 275 17.60 0.19 6.07
C LYS A 275 17.96 -0.74 4.92
N ALA A 276 16.97 -1.19 4.15
CA ALA A 276 17.15 -2.04 2.98
C ALA A 276 18.04 -1.38 1.92
N ARG A 277 17.74 -0.13 1.56
CA ARG A 277 18.53 0.65 0.60
C ARG A 277 19.98 0.81 1.07
N THR A 278 20.19 1.20 2.33
CA THR A 278 21.53 1.35 2.90
C THR A 278 22.29 0.03 2.87
N SER A 279 21.62 -1.08 3.19
CA SER A 279 22.24 -2.42 3.15
C SER A 279 22.67 -2.78 1.72
N LEU A 280 21.81 -2.58 0.73
CA LEU A 280 22.15 -2.80 -0.69
C LEU A 280 23.32 -1.92 -1.14
N LEU A 281 23.29 -0.61 -0.83
CA LEU A 281 24.36 0.32 -1.17
C LEU A 281 25.70 -0.09 -0.54
N ASN A 282 25.68 -0.51 0.72
CA ASN A 282 26.87 -0.97 1.41
C ASN A 282 27.46 -2.24 0.77
N ILE A 283 26.61 -3.17 0.33
CA ILE A 283 27.06 -4.42 -0.31
C ILE A 283 27.70 -4.16 -1.67
N VAL A 284 27.12 -3.28 -2.49
CA VAL A 284 27.68 -2.98 -3.83
C VAL A 284 28.88 -2.05 -3.81
N SER A 285 29.13 -1.38 -2.68
CA SER A 285 30.28 -0.49 -2.50
C SER A 285 31.49 -1.17 -1.86
N GLN A 286 31.39 -2.46 -1.50
CA GLN A 286 32.49 -3.29 -0.97
C GLN A 286 33.35 -3.84 -2.10
#